data_AF-A0A8H3YWP1-F1
#
_entry.id   AF-A0A8H3YWP1-F1
#
_cell.length_a   1.000
_cell.length_b   1.000
_cell.length_c   1.000
_cell.angle_alpha   90.00
_cell.angle_beta   90.00
_cell.angle_gamma   90.00
#
_symmetry.space_group_name_H-M   'P 1'
#
loop_
_entity.id
_entity.type
_entity.pdbx_description
1 polymer ?
#
loop_
_entity_poly.entity_id
_entity_poly.type
_entity_poly.pdbx_seq_one_letter_code
_entity_poly.pdbx_strand_id
1 'polypeptide(L)'
;MDTPPPDRSKRESEFNEELETFVELIDNEGLPQGSESRKRLQEELMMTPLFSMSVKKAALDHDIVDFAQYAVLGHVIPMPFDGSTNDLATRLSKISVDGSRNELTKSIDPVLLNTNTPWSAFICGSQGSGKSHTMSCIFENCLLPDKKLGKLAYPLAGLVFHYDSMDSSHCEAAHLCSQGIQVTVLVSPSNYGTLKTRYSTIPGADKHLKVRRLWLDGSHLNTERIKRLMAFGDDNEQPPLYLQASCLPPLL
;
A
#
# COMPACT_ATOMS: atom_id res chain seq x y z
N MET A 1 6.51 -36.89 -18.57
CA MET A 1 6.46 -36.35 -19.95
C MET A 1 6.65 -34.85 -19.81
N ASP A 2 7.90 -34.40 -19.84
CA ASP A 2 8.24 -32.97 -19.80
C ASP A 2 8.02 -32.39 -21.20
N THR A 3 7.07 -31.47 -21.32
CA THR A 3 6.91 -30.66 -22.52
C THR A 3 8.13 -29.74 -22.66
N PRO A 4 8.76 -29.65 -23.85
CA PRO A 4 9.86 -28.71 -24.05
C PRO A 4 9.37 -27.28 -23.79
N PRO A 5 10.20 -26.41 -23.19
CA PRO A 5 9.81 -25.02 -22.96
C PRO A 5 9.45 -24.34 -24.30
N PRO A 6 8.43 -23.47 -24.32
CA PRO A 6 7.96 -22.85 -25.55
C PRO A 6 9.08 -22.07 -26.27
N ASP A 7 9.08 -22.14 -27.60
CA ASP A 7 10.05 -21.51 -28.49
C ASP A 7 10.24 -20.02 -28.14
N ARG A 8 11.49 -19.64 -27.86
CA ARG A 8 11.85 -18.29 -27.42
C ARG A 8 11.55 -17.24 -28.48
N SER A 9 11.75 -17.59 -29.75
CA SER A 9 11.49 -16.68 -30.88
C SER A 9 10.01 -16.29 -30.99
N LYS A 10 9.12 -17.25 -30.73
CA LYS A 10 7.68 -17.04 -30.70
C LYS A 10 7.25 -16.11 -29.57
N ARG A 11 7.82 -16.29 -28.37
CA ARG A 11 7.55 -15.41 -27.20
C ARG A 11 8.04 -13.98 -27.40
N GLU A 12 9.20 -13.80 -28.04
CA GLU A 12 9.74 -12.47 -28.36
C GLU A 12 8.87 -11.75 -29.42
N SER A 13 8.33 -12.49 -30.40
CA SER A 13 7.38 -11.93 -31.37
C SER A 13 6.06 -11.52 -30.72
N GLU A 14 5.47 -12.38 -29.87
CA GLU A 14 4.23 -12.09 -29.15
C GLU A 14 4.38 -10.86 -28.24
N PHE A 15 5.52 -10.72 -27.56
CA PHE A 15 5.82 -9.57 -26.71
C PHE A 15 5.94 -8.26 -27.51
N ASN A 16 6.61 -8.28 -28.67
CA ASN A 16 6.77 -7.08 -29.49
C ASN A 16 5.43 -6.63 -30.09
N GLU A 17 4.57 -7.57 -30.50
CA GLU A 17 3.22 -7.26 -30.98
C GLU A 17 2.34 -6.66 -29.86
N GLU A 18 2.43 -7.19 -28.64
CA GLU A 18 1.77 -6.65 -27.46
C GLU A 18 2.27 -5.23 -27.13
N LEU A 19 3.59 -5.01 -27.19
CA LEU A 19 4.19 -3.68 -26.99
C LEU A 19 3.70 -2.67 -28.03
N GLU A 20 3.67 -3.02 -29.32
CA GLU A 20 3.17 -2.10 -30.34
C GLU A 20 1.69 -1.77 -30.11
N THR A 21 0.87 -2.76 -29.74
CA THR A 21 -0.53 -2.55 -29.38
C THR A 21 -0.68 -1.58 -28.21
N PHE A 22 0.16 -1.72 -27.18
CA PHE A 22 0.14 -0.82 -26.03
C PHE A 22 0.65 0.58 -26.36
N VAL A 23 1.68 0.70 -27.21
CA VAL A 23 2.17 1.99 -27.68
C VAL A 23 1.10 2.70 -28.50
N GLU A 24 0.44 2.01 -29.43
CA GLU A 24 -0.68 2.59 -30.20
C GLU A 24 -1.84 3.01 -29.30
N LEU A 25 -2.16 2.24 -28.25
CA LEU A 25 -3.18 2.61 -27.27
C LEU A 25 -2.79 3.89 -26.50
N ILE A 26 -1.52 4.03 -26.12
CA ILE A 26 -1.00 5.15 -25.31
C ILE A 26 -0.75 6.41 -26.15
N ASP A 27 -0.23 6.28 -27.38
CA ASP A 27 0.13 7.40 -28.27
C ASP A 27 -1.08 8.19 -28.80
N ASN A 28 -2.30 7.68 -28.61
CA ASN A 28 -3.52 8.45 -28.88
C ASN A 28 -3.74 9.62 -27.90
N GLU A 29 -2.98 9.70 -26.80
CA GLU A 29 -3.02 10.77 -25.80
C GLU A 29 -1.92 11.82 -26.08
N GLY A 30 -2.00 12.52 -27.21
CA GLY A 30 -1.09 13.63 -27.51
C GLY A 30 -1.26 14.81 -26.53
N LEU A 31 -0.20 15.62 -26.34
CA LEU A 31 -0.27 16.84 -25.53
C LEU A 31 -1.45 17.72 -25.97
N PRO A 32 -2.37 18.07 -25.07
CA PRO A 32 -3.59 18.76 -25.43
C PRO A 32 -3.33 20.15 -26.02
N GLN A 33 -3.78 20.37 -27.26
CA GLN A 33 -3.60 21.63 -28.02
C GLN A 33 -4.68 22.69 -27.72
N GLY A 34 -5.37 22.62 -26.58
CA GLY A 34 -6.50 23.50 -26.24
C GLY A 34 -6.59 23.84 -24.75
N SER A 35 -7.15 25.00 -24.42
CA SER A 35 -7.28 25.47 -23.03
C SER A 35 -8.15 24.55 -22.16
N GLU A 36 -9.19 23.94 -22.74
CA GLU A 36 -10.07 22.99 -22.06
C GLU A 36 -9.37 21.65 -21.84
N SER A 37 -8.71 21.12 -22.87
CA SER A 37 -7.97 19.86 -22.80
C SER A 37 -6.78 19.94 -21.83
N ARG A 38 -6.13 21.12 -21.72
CA ARG A 38 -5.09 21.36 -20.70
C ARG A 38 -5.64 21.31 -19.27
N LYS A 39 -6.85 21.83 -19.03
CA LYS A 39 -7.49 21.73 -17.71
C LYS A 39 -7.82 20.29 -17.35
N ARG A 40 -8.30 19.49 -18.31
CA ARG A 40 -8.56 18.05 -18.11
C ARG A 40 -7.28 17.31 -17.73
N LEU A 41 -6.20 17.50 -18.47
CA LEU A 41 -4.89 16.92 -18.16
C LEU A 41 -4.38 17.36 -16.78
N GLN A 42 -4.59 18.62 -16.41
CA GLN A 42 -4.24 19.12 -15.08
C GLN A 42 -5.04 18.39 -13.99
N GLU A 43 -6.34 18.20 -14.16
CA GLU A 43 -7.19 17.45 -13.22
C GLU A 43 -6.76 15.98 -13.12
N GLU A 44 -6.49 15.32 -14.25
CA GLU A 44 -6.01 13.94 -14.30
C GLU A 44 -4.68 13.78 -13.56
N LEU A 45 -3.70 14.66 -13.82
CA LEU A 45 -2.41 14.63 -13.16
C LEU A 45 -2.51 14.97 -11.67
N MET A 46 -3.41 15.88 -11.27
CA MET A 46 -3.62 16.18 -9.84
C MET A 46 -4.22 14.99 -9.09
N MET A 47 -5.08 14.21 -9.76
CA MET A 47 -5.82 13.12 -9.17
C MET A 47 -5.13 11.76 -9.31
N THR A 48 -4.11 11.64 -10.18
CA THR A 48 -3.42 10.36 -10.39
C THR A 48 -2.72 9.89 -9.10
N PRO A 49 -2.96 8.64 -8.65
CA PRO A 49 -2.35 8.12 -7.44
C PRO A 49 -0.86 7.82 -7.63
N LEU A 50 -0.46 7.41 -8.84
CA LEU A 50 0.91 7.04 -9.17
C LEU A 50 1.37 7.79 -10.41
N PHE A 51 2.59 8.30 -10.37
CA PHE A 51 3.22 8.98 -11.48
C PHE A 51 4.74 8.83 -11.42
N SER A 52 5.41 8.89 -12.56
CA SER A 52 6.87 8.82 -12.60
C SER A 52 7.52 10.18 -12.32
N MET A 53 8.80 10.17 -11.95
CA MET A 53 9.58 11.40 -11.81
C MET A 53 9.69 12.15 -13.16
N SER A 54 9.76 11.43 -14.28
CA SER A 54 9.71 12.01 -15.63
C SER A 54 8.40 12.77 -15.89
N VAL A 55 7.24 12.20 -15.55
CA VAL A 55 5.94 12.87 -15.66
C VAL A 55 5.89 14.11 -14.79
N LYS A 56 6.37 14.04 -13.54
CA LYS A 56 6.44 15.19 -12.65
C LYS A 56 7.30 16.32 -13.23
N LYS A 57 8.45 15.98 -13.79
CA LYS A 57 9.35 16.94 -14.42
C LYS A 57 8.69 17.61 -15.62
N ALA A 58 8.09 16.82 -16.52
CA ALA A 58 7.38 17.35 -17.68
C ALA A 58 6.19 18.24 -17.27
N ALA A 59 5.42 17.84 -16.27
CA ALA A 59 4.30 18.63 -15.74
C ALA A 59 4.77 19.99 -15.19
N LEU A 60 5.93 20.03 -14.52
CA LEU A 60 6.54 21.27 -14.03
C LEU A 60 7.09 22.13 -15.17
N ASP A 61 7.85 21.54 -16.10
CA ASP A 61 8.46 22.24 -17.23
C ASP A 61 7.39 22.88 -18.15
N HIS A 62 6.22 22.27 -18.23
CA HIS A 62 5.08 22.77 -19.00
C HIS A 62 4.07 23.57 -18.18
N ASP A 63 4.32 23.86 -16.90
CA ASP A 63 3.44 24.61 -15.98
C ASP A 63 2.01 24.04 -15.86
N ILE A 64 1.89 22.71 -15.88
CA ILE A 64 0.60 21.99 -15.84
C ILE A 64 0.19 21.74 -14.39
N VAL A 65 1.06 21.11 -13.59
CA VAL A 65 0.82 20.75 -12.18
C VAL A 65 2.10 20.88 -11.37
N ASP A 66 2.01 21.49 -10.18
CA ASP A 66 2.98 21.33 -9.09
C ASP A 66 2.40 20.40 -8.02
N PHE A 67 2.97 19.20 -7.89
CA PHE A 67 2.55 18.22 -6.91
C PHE A 67 2.90 18.71 -5.49
N ALA A 68 1.87 19.11 -4.74
CA ALA A 68 2.02 19.63 -3.37
C ALA A 68 2.64 18.59 -2.43
N GLN A 69 2.25 17.32 -2.56
CA GLN A 69 2.76 16.22 -1.74
C GLN A 69 2.91 14.93 -2.54
N TYR A 70 4.03 14.24 -2.36
CA TYR A 70 4.36 12.99 -3.01
C TYR A 70 5.51 12.31 -2.29
N ALA A 71 5.64 11.00 -2.44
CA ALA A 71 6.80 10.26 -1.94
C ALA A 71 7.13 9.07 -2.84
N VAL A 72 8.38 8.62 -2.82
CA VAL A 72 8.86 7.52 -3.65
C VAL A 72 8.23 6.21 -3.19
N LEU A 73 7.56 5.50 -4.09
CA LEU A 73 7.03 4.16 -3.84
C LEU A 73 8.01 3.08 -4.30
N GLY A 74 8.81 3.36 -5.32
CA GLY A 74 9.79 2.44 -5.85
C GLY A 74 10.38 2.94 -7.16
N HIS A 75 10.94 2.03 -7.94
CA HIS A 75 11.37 2.30 -9.31
C HIS A 75 11.15 1.06 -10.16
N VAL A 76 11.02 1.26 -11.46
CA VAL A 76 11.04 0.14 -12.41
C VAL A 76 12.48 -0.36 -12.49
N ILE A 77 12.71 -1.64 -12.23
CA ILE A 77 14.00 -2.29 -12.51
C ILE A 77 13.94 -2.68 -13.99
N PRO A 78 14.71 -2.04 -14.89
CA PRO A 78 14.75 -2.49 -16.28
C PRO A 78 15.27 -3.92 -16.29
N MET A 79 14.48 -4.87 -16.81
CA MET A 79 14.89 -6.25 -17.02
C MET A 79 15.33 -6.38 -18.48
N PRO A 80 16.62 -6.22 -18.83
CA PRO A 80 17.05 -6.63 -20.16
C PRO A 80 16.84 -8.14 -20.25
N PHE A 81 16.02 -8.56 -21.21
CA PHE A 81 15.81 -9.96 -21.56
C PHE A 81 16.98 -10.45 -22.42
N ASP A 82 18.21 -10.25 -21.93
CA ASP A 82 19.33 -11.06 -22.39
C ASP A 82 19.16 -12.39 -21.66
N GLY A 83 18.91 -13.46 -22.41
CA GLY A 83 18.63 -14.81 -21.89
C GLY A 83 19.77 -15.46 -21.07
N SER A 84 20.71 -14.69 -20.52
CA SER A 84 21.63 -15.11 -19.49
C SER A 84 20.92 -15.08 -18.14
N THR A 85 20.76 -16.25 -17.52
CA THR A 85 20.29 -16.43 -16.14
C THR A 85 21.30 -15.82 -15.16
N ASN A 86 21.31 -14.49 -15.07
CA ASN A 86 22.03 -13.77 -14.04
C ASN A 86 21.02 -13.36 -12.98
N ASP A 87 21.12 -14.06 -11.86
CA ASP A 87 20.28 -13.94 -10.66
C ASP A 87 19.97 -12.48 -10.30
N LEU A 88 18.75 -12.25 -9.81
CA LEU A 88 18.22 -10.95 -9.40
C LEU A 88 19.17 -10.30 -8.36
N ALA A 89 19.80 -11.12 -7.52
CA ALA A 89 20.84 -10.72 -6.58
C ALA A 89 22.11 -10.15 -7.24
N THR A 90 22.57 -10.72 -8.36
CA THR A 90 23.75 -10.26 -9.12
C THR A 90 23.50 -8.93 -9.84
N ARG A 91 22.24 -8.60 -10.10
CA ARG A 91 21.83 -7.35 -10.74
C ARG A 91 21.58 -6.24 -9.72
N LEU A 92 21.06 -6.59 -8.54
CA LEU A 92 21.05 -5.73 -7.36
C LEU A 92 22.47 -5.44 -6.85
N SER A 93 23.41 -6.38 -6.99
CA SER A 93 24.82 -6.15 -6.64
C SER A 93 25.56 -5.28 -7.67
N LYS A 94 25.17 -5.26 -8.96
CA LYS A 94 25.68 -4.27 -9.93
C LYS A 94 25.16 -2.85 -9.71
N ILE A 95 24.02 -2.69 -9.05
CA ILE A 95 23.56 -1.39 -8.51
C ILE A 95 24.46 -0.96 -7.34
N SER A 96 25.21 -1.89 -6.75
CA SER A 96 26.13 -1.66 -5.64
C SER A 96 27.59 -1.55 -6.12
N VAL A 97 28.08 -0.31 -6.13
CA VAL A 97 29.47 0.10 -5.79
C VAL A 97 30.52 0.32 -6.90
N ASP A 98 30.34 -0.01 -8.19
CA ASP A 98 31.46 0.23 -9.16
C ASP A 98 31.10 0.99 -10.47
N GLY A 99 29.88 1.50 -10.60
CA GLY A 99 29.50 2.39 -11.70
C GLY A 99 29.70 3.86 -11.31
N SER A 100 30.31 4.67 -12.19
CA SER A 100 30.36 6.13 -12.04
C SER A 100 28.95 6.66 -11.73
N ARG A 101 28.78 7.28 -10.55
CA ARG A 101 27.50 7.78 -10.02
C ARG A 101 26.66 8.58 -11.03
N ASN A 102 27.27 9.17 -12.05
CA ASN A 102 26.62 9.97 -13.09
C ASN A 102 25.87 9.18 -14.17
N GLU A 103 26.22 7.91 -14.45
CA GLU A 103 25.47 7.10 -15.42
C GLU A 103 24.26 6.40 -14.78
N LEU A 104 24.39 6.01 -13.50
CA LEU A 104 23.33 5.37 -12.71
C LEU A 104 22.11 6.27 -12.47
N THR A 105 22.32 7.58 -12.31
CA THR A 105 21.23 8.56 -12.14
C THR A 105 20.44 8.82 -13.43
N LYS A 106 20.93 8.41 -14.59
CA LYS A 106 20.24 8.59 -15.89
C LYS A 106 19.24 7.48 -16.21
N SER A 107 19.35 6.29 -15.60
CA SER A 107 18.53 5.13 -15.96
C SER A 107 17.39 4.82 -15.00
N ILE A 108 17.32 5.49 -13.84
CA ILE A 108 16.29 5.23 -12.84
C ILE A 108 15.23 6.32 -12.95
N ASP A 109 14.00 5.93 -13.28
CA ASP A 109 12.82 6.78 -13.20
C ASP A 109 11.95 6.30 -12.02
N PRO A 110 12.03 6.97 -10.84
CA PRO A 110 11.25 6.58 -9.68
C PRO A 110 9.74 6.70 -9.92
N VAL A 111 9.00 5.74 -9.37
CA VAL A 111 7.54 5.79 -9.27
C VAL A 111 7.18 6.48 -7.96
N LEU A 112 6.42 7.56 -8.06
CA LEU A 112 5.98 8.39 -6.95
C LEU A 112 4.52 8.10 -6.63
N LEU A 113 4.22 8.09 -5.33
CA LEU A 113 2.88 8.04 -4.77
C LEU A 113 2.40 9.46 -4.48
N ASN A 114 1.27 9.83 -5.06
CA ASN A 114 0.53 11.04 -4.73
C ASN A 114 -0.19 10.84 -3.39
N THR A 115 0.30 11.50 -2.35
CA THR A 115 -0.31 11.44 -1.01
C THR A 115 -1.35 12.54 -0.80
N ASN A 116 -1.61 13.36 -1.82
CA ASN A 116 -2.54 14.48 -1.79
C ASN A 116 -3.88 14.17 -2.51
N THR A 117 -4.04 12.98 -3.06
CA THR A 117 -5.26 12.54 -3.76
C THR A 117 -5.86 11.30 -3.08
N PRO A 118 -7.19 11.15 -3.02
CA PRO A 118 -7.81 9.93 -2.52
C PRO A 118 -7.61 8.77 -3.50
N TRP A 119 -7.17 7.62 -2.98
CA TRP A 119 -7.07 6.38 -3.74
C TRP A 119 -7.20 5.18 -2.82
N SER A 120 -7.48 4.02 -3.42
CA SER A 120 -7.59 2.74 -2.75
C SER A 120 -6.67 1.74 -3.45
N ALA A 121 -6.03 0.86 -2.67
CA ALA A 121 -5.22 -0.22 -3.22
C ALA A 121 -5.55 -1.54 -2.54
N PHE A 122 -5.44 -2.62 -3.29
CA PHE A 122 -5.51 -3.98 -2.79
C PHE A 122 -4.15 -4.65 -2.99
N ILE A 123 -3.55 -5.12 -1.89
CA ILE A 123 -2.22 -5.74 -1.92
C ILE A 123 -2.37 -7.24 -1.70
N CYS A 124 -2.08 -8.03 -2.73
CA CYS A 124 -2.11 -9.49 -2.70
C CYS A 124 -0.81 -10.10 -3.23
N GLY A 125 -0.58 -11.38 -2.95
CA GLY A 125 0.65 -12.06 -3.32
C GLY A 125 0.98 -13.25 -2.40
N SER A 126 1.87 -14.12 -2.85
CA SER A 126 2.34 -15.29 -2.10
C SER A 126 3.03 -14.91 -0.80
N GLN A 127 3.18 -15.86 0.13
CA GLN A 127 3.97 -15.64 1.34
C GLN A 127 5.39 -15.22 0.98
N GLY A 128 5.92 -14.18 1.64
CA GLY A 128 7.25 -13.66 1.36
C GLY A 128 7.35 -12.72 0.15
N SER A 129 6.26 -12.43 -0.57
CA SER A 129 6.28 -11.55 -1.75
C SER A 129 6.43 -10.04 -1.45
N GLY A 130 6.67 -9.66 -0.20
CA GLY A 130 6.84 -8.25 0.18
C GLY A 130 5.55 -7.44 0.39
N LYS A 131 4.37 -8.06 0.49
CA LYS A 131 3.09 -7.34 0.70
C LYS A 131 3.13 -6.35 1.87
N SER A 132 3.64 -6.80 3.02
CA SER A 132 3.73 -5.99 4.23
C SER A 132 4.80 -4.91 4.15
N HIS A 133 5.86 -5.17 3.38
CA HIS A 133 6.85 -4.18 3.03
C HIS A 133 6.22 -3.06 2.18
N THR A 134 5.51 -3.41 1.10
CA THR A 134 4.79 -2.44 0.26
C THR A 134 3.79 -1.62 1.08
N MET A 135 3.03 -2.27 1.97
CA MET A 135 2.11 -1.60 2.88
C MET A 135 2.83 -0.60 3.80
N SER A 136 3.98 -1.00 4.36
CA SER A 136 4.78 -0.14 5.23
C SER A 136 5.34 1.07 4.47
N CYS A 137 5.86 0.88 3.26
CA CYS A 137 6.32 2.00 2.42
C CYS A 137 5.20 2.99 2.10
N ILE A 138 3.99 2.49 1.81
CA ILE A 138 2.81 3.35 1.63
C ILE A 138 2.52 4.14 2.91
N PHE A 139 2.52 3.50 4.07
CA PHE A 139 2.28 4.20 5.34
C PHE A 139 3.37 5.21 5.67
N GLU A 140 4.64 4.87 5.48
CA GLU A 140 5.77 5.78 5.66
C GLU A 140 5.61 7.01 4.76
N ASN A 141 5.27 6.81 3.49
CA ASN A 141 5.01 7.89 2.54
C ASN A 141 3.87 8.82 2.98
N CYS A 142 2.84 8.28 3.64
CA CYS A 142 1.69 9.04 4.11
C CYS A 142 1.89 9.70 5.49
N LEU A 143 2.74 9.12 6.37
CA LEU A 143 2.81 9.46 7.79
C LEU A 143 4.14 10.09 8.23
N LEU A 144 5.25 9.81 7.52
CA LEU A 144 6.59 10.22 7.92
C LEU A 144 7.09 11.39 7.05
N PRO A 145 7.20 12.61 7.59
CA PRO A 145 7.77 13.73 6.85
C PRO A 145 9.30 13.64 6.78
N ASP A 146 9.81 12.82 5.86
CA ASP A 146 11.23 12.72 5.53
C ASP A 146 11.50 13.17 4.08
N LYS A 147 12.42 14.15 3.94
CA LYS A 147 12.86 14.68 2.64
C LYS A 147 13.52 13.63 1.74
N LYS A 148 14.01 12.52 2.33
CA LYS A 148 14.56 11.38 1.58
C LYS A 148 13.48 10.57 0.87
N LEU A 149 12.27 10.54 1.42
CA LEU A 149 11.12 9.84 0.83
C LEU A 149 10.40 10.73 -0.19
N GLY A 150 10.28 12.02 0.10
CA GLY A 150 9.67 12.97 -0.83
C GLY A 150 9.26 14.28 -0.16
N LYS A 151 8.18 14.87 -0.64
CA LYS A 151 7.58 16.10 -0.12
C LYS A 151 6.28 15.74 0.57
N LEU A 152 6.24 15.79 1.89
CA LEU A 152 5.02 15.58 2.68
C LEU A 152 4.79 16.82 3.55
N ALA A 153 4.08 17.81 3.00
CA ALA A 153 3.83 19.09 3.66
C ALA A 153 2.85 18.96 4.84
N TYR A 154 1.89 18.05 4.71
CA TYR A 154 0.81 17.76 5.65
C TYR A 154 0.73 16.24 5.86
N PRO A 155 1.47 15.68 6.83
CA PRO A 155 1.38 14.27 7.16
C PRO A 155 -0.06 13.84 7.46
N LEU A 156 -0.46 12.69 6.92
CA LEU A 156 -1.79 12.14 7.07
C LEU A 156 -1.95 11.46 8.44
N ALA A 157 -3.20 11.11 8.79
CA ALA A 157 -3.50 10.23 9.91
C ALA A 157 -3.79 8.82 9.40
N GLY A 158 -3.27 7.80 10.09
CA GLY A 158 -3.48 6.40 9.75
C GLY A 158 -4.50 5.73 10.68
N LEU A 159 -5.41 4.95 10.10
CA LEU A 159 -6.30 4.03 10.81
C LEU A 159 -6.16 2.64 10.21
N VAL A 160 -5.84 1.65 11.04
CA VAL A 160 -5.65 0.27 10.60
C VAL A 160 -6.64 -0.63 11.33
N PHE A 161 -7.48 -1.30 10.55
CA PHE A 161 -8.28 -2.42 11.02
C PHE A 161 -7.53 -3.71 10.71
N HIS A 162 -7.01 -4.35 11.74
CA HIS A 162 -6.24 -5.57 11.60
C HIS A 162 -7.10 -6.77 11.98
N TYR A 163 -7.18 -7.72 11.05
CA TYR A 163 -7.74 -9.05 11.27
C TYR A 163 -6.67 -10.08 10.90
N ASP A 164 -6.38 -10.98 11.82
CA ASP A 164 -5.50 -12.12 11.62
C ASP A 164 -6.14 -13.34 12.30
N SER A 165 -6.15 -14.47 11.60
CA SER A 165 -6.64 -15.75 12.15
C SER A 165 -5.59 -16.43 13.03
N MET A 166 -4.32 -16.02 12.92
CA MET A 166 -3.21 -16.56 13.67
C MET A 166 -2.93 -15.65 14.88
N ASP A 167 -3.40 -16.08 16.06
CA ASP A 167 -3.28 -15.37 17.35
C ASP A 167 -1.84 -14.98 17.78
N SER A 168 -0.81 -15.38 17.01
CA SER A 168 0.60 -15.25 17.34
C SER A 168 1.29 -14.01 16.77
N SER A 169 0.73 -13.35 15.74
CA SER A 169 1.39 -12.22 15.09
C SER A 169 0.94 -10.87 15.67
N HIS A 170 1.82 -9.85 15.59
CA HIS A 170 1.42 -8.46 15.78
C HIS A 170 0.98 -7.87 14.46
N CYS A 171 0.15 -6.84 14.51
CA CYS A 171 -0.09 -6.02 13.34
C CYS A 171 1.24 -5.43 12.84
N GLU A 172 1.65 -5.77 11.62
CA GLU A 172 2.92 -5.32 11.04
C GLU A 172 2.99 -3.79 10.95
N ALA A 173 1.86 -3.11 10.75
CA ALA A 173 1.79 -1.65 10.78
C ALA A 173 2.24 -1.04 12.12
N ALA A 174 2.24 -1.79 13.22
CA ALA A 174 2.78 -1.31 14.48
C ALA A 174 4.30 -1.11 14.45
N HIS A 175 5.03 -1.74 13.53
CA HIS A 175 6.47 -1.55 13.35
C HIS A 175 6.84 -0.14 12.85
N LEU A 176 5.88 0.63 12.36
CA LEU A 176 6.08 2.05 12.01
C LEU A 176 6.62 2.87 13.21
N CYS A 177 6.36 2.43 14.44
CA CYS A 177 6.92 3.06 15.64
C CYS A 177 8.45 3.04 15.69
N SER A 178 9.10 2.09 15.01
CA SER A 178 10.56 2.01 14.89
C SER A 178 11.15 3.16 14.08
N GLN A 179 10.37 3.76 13.18
CA GLN A 179 10.74 4.95 12.39
C GLN A 179 10.39 6.27 13.10
N GLY A 180 9.95 6.21 14.36
CA GLY A 180 9.56 7.39 15.14
C GLY A 180 8.11 7.83 14.96
N ILE A 181 7.29 7.08 14.21
CA ILE A 181 5.87 7.37 14.02
C ILE A 181 5.10 7.03 15.30
N GLN A 182 4.24 7.94 15.77
CA GLN A 182 3.42 7.70 16.96
C GLN A 182 2.28 6.72 16.64
N VAL A 183 2.30 5.55 17.28
CA VAL A 183 1.32 4.48 17.07
C VAL A 183 0.52 4.24 18.35
N THR A 184 -0.81 4.24 18.24
CA THR A 184 -1.70 3.78 19.31
C THR A 184 -2.41 2.51 18.89
N VAL A 185 -2.15 1.41 19.61
CA VAL A 185 -2.80 0.12 19.37
C VAL A 185 -3.96 -0.03 20.34
N LEU A 186 -5.17 -0.19 19.80
CA LEU A 186 -6.37 -0.48 20.58
C LEU A 186 -6.62 -1.98 20.57
N VAL A 187 -6.66 -2.61 21.73
CA VAL A 187 -6.82 -4.07 21.87
C VAL A 187 -8.02 -4.43 22.73
N SER A 188 -8.58 -5.62 22.51
CA SER A 188 -9.66 -6.16 23.35
C SER A 188 -9.25 -6.16 24.84
N PRO A 189 -10.12 -5.68 25.76
CA PRO A 189 -9.84 -5.69 27.19
C PRO A 189 -9.45 -7.08 27.73
N SER A 190 -10.05 -8.14 27.18
CA SER A 190 -9.84 -9.54 27.62
C SER A 190 -8.44 -10.08 27.33
N ASN A 191 -7.72 -9.52 26.35
CA ASN A 191 -6.39 -9.97 25.95
C ASN A 191 -5.31 -8.86 26.10
N TYR A 192 -5.62 -7.82 26.89
CA TYR A 192 -4.75 -6.66 27.03
C TYR A 192 -3.35 -6.99 27.56
N GLY A 193 -3.27 -7.85 28.59
CA GLY A 193 -2.00 -8.19 29.23
C GLY A 193 -1.01 -8.83 28.26
N THR A 194 -1.46 -9.88 27.57
CA THR A 194 -0.67 -10.60 26.55
C THR A 194 -0.24 -9.66 25.45
N LEU A 195 -1.17 -8.92 24.83
CA LEU A 195 -0.86 -8.05 23.70
C LEU A 195 0.03 -6.88 24.11
N LYS A 196 -0.12 -6.31 25.30
CA LYS A 196 0.76 -5.25 25.79
C LYS A 196 2.21 -5.73 25.88
N THR A 197 2.44 -6.88 26.52
CA THR A 197 3.78 -7.47 26.61
C THR A 197 4.32 -7.77 25.23
N ARG A 198 3.48 -8.29 24.35
CA ARG A 198 3.87 -8.61 22.99
C ARG A 198 4.30 -7.34 22.22
N TYR A 199 3.46 -6.31 22.14
CA TYR A 199 3.79 -5.08 21.38
C TYR A 199 4.98 -4.32 21.97
N SER A 200 5.31 -4.55 23.25
CA SER A 200 6.50 -3.95 23.88
C SER A 200 7.83 -4.51 23.36
N THR A 201 7.82 -5.63 22.62
CA THR A 201 9.04 -6.19 22.01
C THR A 201 9.44 -5.51 20.71
N ILE A 202 8.56 -4.66 20.14
CA ILE A 202 8.83 -3.97 18.88
C ILE A 202 9.89 -2.87 19.11
N PRO A 203 10.90 -2.74 18.24
CA PRO A 203 11.89 -1.66 18.33
C PRO A 203 11.22 -0.28 18.33
N GLY A 204 11.57 0.58 19.30
CA GLY A 204 11.00 1.92 19.45
C GLY A 204 9.64 1.99 20.14
N ALA A 205 9.10 0.85 20.60
CA ALA A 205 7.80 0.80 21.26
C ALA A 205 7.77 1.58 22.59
N ASP A 206 8.90 1.64 23.31
CA ASP A 206 9.06 2.39 24.56
C ASP A 206 8.75 3.88 24.41
N LYS A 207 9.04 4.47 23.24
CA LYS A 207 8.88 5.91 22.97
C LYS A 207 7.70 6.26 22.09
N HIS A 208 7.39 5.41 21.11
CA HIS A 208 6.48 5.76 20.02
C HIS A 208 5.24 4.86 19.96
N LEU A 209 5.08 3.86 20.84
CA LEU A 209 3.95 2.95 20.83
C LEU A 209 3.17 2.97 22.15
N LYS A 210 1.84 3.08 22.06
CA LYS A 210 0.93 3.01 23.21
C LYS A 210 -0.12 1.93 22.99
N VAL A 211 -0.17 0.94 23.88
CA VAL A 211 -1.23 -0.07 23.88
C VAL A 211 -2.33 0.33 24.86
N ARG A 212 -3.57 0.48 24.37
CA ARG A 212 -4.75 0.84 25.16
C ARG A 212 -5.87 -0.19 24.98
N ARG A 213 -6.71 -0.32 26.00
CA ARG A 213 -7.92 -1.13 25.91
C ARG A 213 -8.94 -0.41 25.03
N LEU A 214 -9.51 -1.14 24.08
CA LEU A 214 -10.63 -0.70 23.27
C LEU A 214 -11.91 -0.89 24.10
N TRP A 215 -12.49 0.21 24.56
CA TRP A 215 -13.81 0.21 25.18
C TRP A 215 -14.81 0.80 24.21
N LEU A 216 -15.95 0.15 24.06
CA LEU A 216 -17.10 0.73 23.38
C LEU A 216 -17.88 1.55 24.40
N ASP A 217 -18.17 2.79 24.06
CA ASP A 217 -19.03 3.62 24.88
C ASP A 217 -20.46 3.09 24.80
N GLY A 218 -21.07 2.81 25.96
CA GLY A 218 -22.45 2.31 26.03
C GLY A 218 -23.46 3.24 25.37
N SER A 219 -23.21 4.56 25.38
CA SER A 219 -24.04 5.54 24.68
C SER A 219 -24.05 5.34 23.15
N HIS A 220 -22.99 4.73 22.59
CA HIS A 220 -22.88 4.44 21.17
C HIS A 220 -23.45 3.06 20.80
N LEU A 221 -23.77 2.23 21.78
CA LEU A 221 -24.31 0.88 21.63
C LEU A 221 -25.84 0.89 21.66
N ASN A 222 -26.46 1.45 20.62
CA ASN A 222 -27.90 1.32 20.43
C ASN A 222 -28.28 -0.10 19.99
N THR A 223 -29.57 -0.43 20.07
CA THR A 223 -30.08 -1.78 19.75
C THR A 223 -29.70 -2.24 18.35
N GLU A 224 -29.72 -1.35 17.35
CA GLU A 224 -29.34 -1.66 15.97
C GLU A 224 -27.86 -2.05 15.85
N ARG A 225 -26.96 -1.26 16.45
CA ARG A 225 -25.52 -1.52 16.44
C ARG A 225 -25.16 -2.78 17.21
N ILE A 226 -25.79 -3.02 18.36
CA ILE A 226 -25.62 -4.27 19.10
C ILE A 226 -26.10 -5.46 18.25
N LYS A 227 -27.26 -5.37 17.59
CA LYS A 227 -27.75 -6.41 16.67
C LYS A 227 -26.77 -6.70 15.54
N ARG A 228 -26.21 -5.66 14.91
CA ARG A 228 -25.18 -5.80 13.86
C ARG A 228 -23.88 -6.42 14.39
N LEU A 229 -23.40 -6.01 15.56
CA LEU A 229 -22.23 -6.62 16.21
C LEU A 229 -22.48 -8.09 16.57
N MET A 230 -23.73 -8.43 16.87
CA MET A 230 -24.16 -9.81 17.10
C MET A 230 -24.31 -10.63 15.81
N ALA A 231 -24.04 -10.05 14.64
CA ALA A 231 -24.27 -10.66 13.33
C ALA A 231 -25.72 -11.12 13.11
N PHE A 232 -26.71 -10.39 13.66
CA PHE A 232 -28.06 -10.47 13.13
C PHE A 232 -28.00 -9.89 11.71
N GLY A 233 -28.06 -10.77 10.71
CA GLY A 233 -28.36 -10.35 9.34
C GLY A 233 -29.75 -9.74 9.30
N ASP A 234 -29.95 -8.78 8.40
CA ASP A 234 -31.25 -8.11 8.23
C ASP A 234 -32.38 -9.10 7.86
N ASP A 235 -32.02 -10.30 7.39
CA ASP A 235 -32.93 -11.39 6.96
C ASP A 235 -33.01 -12.60 7.91
N ASN A 236 -32.29 -12.62 9.03
CA ASN A 236 -32.23 -13.81 9.89
C ASN A 236 -33.36 -13.83 10.94
N GLU A 237 -34.39 -14.65 10.71
CA GLU A 237 -35.41 -15.02 11.72
C GLU A 237 -34.81 -15.78 12.92
N GLN A 238 -33.59 -16.32 12.79
CA GLN A 238 -32.93 -17.08 13.85
C GLN A 238 -31.78 -16.29 14.49
N PRO A 239 -31.82 -16.08 15.81
CA PRO A 239 -30.71 -15.47 16.53
C PRO A 239 -29.46 -16.37 16.47
N PRO A 240 -28.25 -15.78 16.51
CA PRO A 240 -27.01 -16.54 16.63
C PRO A 240 -27.04 -17.57 17.77
N LEU A 241 -26.41 -18.73 17.57
CA LEU A 241 -26.42 -19.86 18.51
C LEU A 241 -26.06 -19.49 19.97
N TYR A 242 -25.16 -18.52 20.17
CA TYR A 242 -24.76 -18.08 21.51
C TYR A 242 -25.84 -17.27 22.25
N LEU A 243 -26.86 -16.76 21.55
CA LEU A 243 -28.04 -16.10 22.14
C LEU A 243 -29.22 -17.06 22.33
N GLN A 244 -29.25 -18.17 21.59
CA GLN A 244 -30.27 -19.20 21.74
C GLN A 244 -30.21 -19.85 23.14
N ALA A 245 -29.01 -19.94 23.73
CA ALA A 245 -28.80 -20.46 25.08
C ALA A 245 -29.30 -19.52 26.21
N SER A 246 -29.45 -18.21 25.95
CA SER A 246 -29.99 -17.25 26.92
C SER A 246 -31.52 -17.18 26.95
N CYS A 247 -32.20 -17.82 26.01
CA CYS A 247 -33.65 -18.04 26.07
C CYS A 247 -33.95 -19.19 27.04
N LEU A 248 -33.79 -18.94 28.34
CA LEU A 248 -34.38 -19.81 29.36
C LEU A 248 -35.89 -19.89 29.13
N PRO A 249 -36.51 -21.08 29.21
CA PRO A 249 -37.97 -21.18 29.18
C PRO A 249 -38.53 -20.32 30.33
N PRO A 250 -39.67 -19.64 30.11
CA PRO A 250 -40.32 -18.90 31.18
C PRO A 250 -40.57 -19.88 32.33
N LEU A 251 -40.08 -19.53 33.52
CA LEU A 251 -40.41 -20.25 34.75
C LEU A 251 -41.94 -20.16 34.91
N LEU A 252 -42.61 -21.28 34.64
CA LEU A 252 -44.01 -21.52 34.99
C LEU A 252 -44.13 -21.77 36.50
#